data_AF-F4PC82-F1
#
_entry.id   AF-F4PC82-F1
#
_cell.length_a   1.000
_cell.length_b   1.000
_cell.length_c   1.000
_cell.angle_alpha   90.00
_cell.angle_beta   90.00
_cell.angle_gamma   90.00
#
_symmetry.space_group_name_H-M   'P 1'
#
loop_
_entity.id
_entity.type
_entity.pdbx_description
1 polymer ?
#
loop_
_entity_poly.entity_id
_entity_poly.type
_entity_poly.pdbx_seq_one_letter_code
_entity_poly.pdbx_strand_id
1 'polypeptide(L)'
;MGHIWWGSPMSRQVGFYEYGVSPYHLKPLKGVINPGATLFLKRTGKQLLYIAPPVAFFYSIAVWADNKYEYNCRKAGIKAAAEASGH
;
A
#
# COMPACT_ATOMS: atom_id res chain seq x y z
N MET A 1 -30.55 22.66 0.76
CA MET A 1 -29.65 21.50 0.54
C MET A 1 -30.07 20.88 -0.78
N GLY A 2 -29.30 21.10 -1.84
CA GLY A 2 -29.68 20.73 -3.21
C GLY A 2 -29.57 19.22 -3.44
N HIS A 3 -30.52 18.66 -4.20
CA HIS A 3 -30.52 17.25 -4.59
C HIS A 3 -29.23 16.89 -5.34
N ILE A 4 -28.60 15.77 -4.96
CA ILE A 4 -27.40 15.24 -5.62
C ILE A 4 -27.86 14.48 -6.87
N TRP A 5 -28.00 15.19 -7.97
CA TRP A 5 -28.34 14.63 -9.28
C TRP A 5 -27.60 15.36 -10.40
N TRP A 6 -27.55 14.74 -11.57
CA TRP A 6 -27.00 15.37 -12.78
C TRP A 6 -27.65 16.74 -13.01
N GLY A 7 -26.83 17.76 -13.25
CA GLY A 7 -27.28 19.15 -13.42
C GLY A 7 -27.26 20.02 -12.16
N SER A 8 -26.97 19.46 -10.98
CA SER A 8 -26.77 20.21 -9.73
C SER A 8 -25.30 20.15 -9.28
N PRO A 9 -24.38 20.92 -9.90
CA PRO A 9 -22.99 20.95 -9.48
C PRO A 9 -22.84 21.61 -8.09
N MET A 10 -21.89 21.10 -7.30
CA MET A 10 -21.62 21.62 -5.95
C MET A 10 -21.04 23.05 -5.96
N SER A 11 -20.43 23.47 -7.06
CA SER A 11 -19.92 24.82 -7.26
C SER A 11 -20.17 25.30 -8.69
N ARG A 12 -20.32 26.62 -8.85
CA ARG A 12 -20.47 27.25 -10.16
C ARG A 12 -19.11 27.26 -10.86
N GLN A 13 -19.01 26.60 -12.01
CA GLN A 13 -17.84 26.61 -12.88
C GLN A 13 -18.11 27.54 -14.07
N VAL A 14 -17.23 28.51 -14.33
CA VAL A 14 -17.35 29.48 -15.43
C VAL A 14 -16.00 29.57 -16.14
N GLY A 15 -15.98 29.56 -17.47
CA GLY A 15 -14.78 29.79 -18.27
C GLY A 15 -13.86 28.57 -18.47
N PHE A 16 -14.31 27.36 -18.12
CA PHE A 16 -13.59 26.12 -18.41
C PHE A 16 -14.12 25.49 -19.70
N TYR A 17 -13.21 25.16 -20.62
CA TYR A 17 -13.52 24.47 -21.87
C TYR A 17 -12.78 23.14 -21.90
N GLU A 18 -13.52 22.05 -22.11
CA GLU A 18 -12.97 20.70 -22.22
C GLU A 18 -13.12 20.20 -23.66
N TYR A 19 -12.06 19.58 -24.19
CA TYR A 19 -12.06 18.98 -25.51
C TYR A 19 -11.85 17.48 -25.37
N GLY A 20 -12.82 16.71 -25.88
CA GLY A 20 -12.75 15.26 -25.94
C GLY A 20 -12.74 14.77 -27.38
N VAL A 21 -12.01 13.68 -27.64
CA VAL A 21 -12.08 12.94 -28.91
C VAL A 21 -12.86 11.66 -28.66
N SER A 22 -13.72 11.28 -29.62
CA SER A 22 -14.45 10.01 -29.56
C SER A 22 -13.48 8.83 -29.35
N PRO A 23 -13.73 7.93 -28.39
CA PRO A 23 -12.86 6.79 -28.11
C PRO A 23 -12.60 5.89 -29.32
N TYR A 24 -13.52 5.83 -30.27
CA TYR A 24 -13.37 5.05 -31.52
C TYR A 24 -12.27 5.58 -32.44
N HIS A 25 -11.86 6.85 -32.28
CA HIS A 25 -10.74 7.43 -33.01
C HIS A 25 -9.40 7.30 -32.26
N LEU A 26 -9.42 6.82 -31.01
CA LEU A 26 -8.22 6.62 -30.20
C LEU A 26 -7.72 5.18 -30.33
N LYS A 27 -6.40 5.00 -30.25
CA LYS A 27 -5.81 3.66 -30.15
C LYS A 27 -6.00 3.16 -28.72
N PRO A 28 -6.69 2.03 -28.48
CA PRO A 28 -6.87 1.51 -27.13
C PRO A 28 -5.51 1.18 -26.52
N LEU A 29 -5.31 1.58 -25.25
CA LEU A 29 -4.09 1.31 -24.46
C LEU A 29 -2.78 1.93 -25.00
N LYS A 30 -2.87 2.89 -25.93
CA LYS A 30 -1.70 3.65 -26.36
C LYS A 30 -1.11 4.37 -25.15
N GLY A 31 0.15 4.07 -24.85
CA GLY A 31 0.88 4.70 -23.74
C GLY A 31 0.98 3.86 -22.46
N VAL A 32 0.41 2.64 -22.41
CA VAL A 32 0.49 1.77 -21.22
C VAL A 32 1.93 1.36 -20.89
N ILE A 33 2.72 0.98 -21.90
CA ILE A 33 4.12 0.58 -21.70
C ILE A 33 5.00 1.83 -21.61
N ASN A 34 4.97 2.69 -22.61
CA ASN A 34 5.69 3.96 -22.63
C ASN A 34 4.71 5.11 -22.89
N PRO A 35 4.45 6.03 -21.93
CA PRO A 35 5.19 6.25 -20.66
C PRO A 35 4.61 5.54 -19.41
N GLY A 36 3.53 4.78 -19.53
CA GLY A 36 2.75 4.28 -18.40
C GLY A 36 3.55 3.47 -17.38
N ALA A 37 4.49 2.62 -17.79
CA ALA A 37 5.34 1.86 -16.87
C ALA A 37 6.22 2.79 -15.99
N THR A 38 6.77 3.84 -16.59
CA THR A 38 7.61 4.81 -15.84
C THR A 38 6.79 5.63 -14.85
N LEU A 39 5.55 5.98 -15.22
CA LEU A 39 4.63 6.69 -14.34
C LEU A 39 4.16 5.80 -13.20
N PHE A 40 3.92 4.52 -13.47
CA PHE A 40 3.58 3.53 -12.45
C PHE A 40 4.71 3.40 -11.43
N LEU A 41 5.95 3.18 -11.87
CA LEU A 41 7.11 3.10 -10.97
C LEU A 41 7.28 4.37 -10.12
N LYS A 42 7.13 5.56 -10.72
CA LYS A 42 7.19 6.83 -10.00
C LYS A 42 6.09 6.96 -8.94
N ARG A 43 4.88 6.48 -9.22
CA ARG A 43 3.74 6.51 -8.28
C ARG A 43 3.93 5.50 -7.16
N THR A 44 4.28 4.25 -7.50
CA THR A 44 4.51 3.17 -6.54
C THR A 44 5.68 3.49 -5.63
N GLY A 45 6.78 4.05 -6.15
CA GLY A 45 7.93 4.46 -5.33
C GLY A 45 7.58 5.49 -4.26
N LYS A 46 6.68 6.43 -4.55
CA LYS A 46 6.20 7.42 -3.55
C LYS A 46 5.38 6.78 -2.44
N GLN A 47 4.57 5.78 -2.76
CA GLN A 47 3.76 5.06 -1.77
C GLN A 47 4.56 4.03 -0.97
N LEU A 48 5.60 3.45 -1.60
CA LEU A 48 6.45 2.43 -0.98
C LEU A 48 7.07 2.93 0.33
N LEU A 49 7.43 4.21 0.43
CA LEU A 49 8.01 4.79 1.64
C LEU A 49 7.06 4.78 2.84
N TYR A 50 5.75 4.76 2.62
CA TYR A 50 4.75 4.69 3.70
C TYR A 50 4.36 3.26 4.04
N ILE A 51 4.46 2.35 3.06
CA ILE A 51 4.05 0.95 3.21
C ILE A 51 5.23 0.09 3.72
N ALA A 52 6.44 0.34 3.24
CA ALA A 52 7.61 -0.49 3.54
C ALA A 52 7.99 -0.47 5.03
N PRO A 53 8.04 0.67 5.74
CA PRO A 53 8.39 0.68 7.16
C PRO A 53 7.45 -0.16 8.05
N PRO A 54 6.10 0.00 8.00
CA PRO A 54 5.24 -0.83 8.83
C PRO A 54 5.30 -2.30 8.43
N VAL A 55 5.37 -2.62 7.13
CA VAL A 55 5.49 -4.02 6.68
C VAL A 55 6.78 -4.66 7.21
N ALA A 56 7.92 -3.97 7.08
CA ALA A 56 9.21 -4.46 7.58
C ALA A 56 9.19 -4.63 9.10
N PHE A 57 8.60 -3.67 9.82
CA PHE A 57 8.47 -3.72 11.27
C PHE A 57 7.67 -4.94 11.73
N PHE A 58 6.45 -5.13 11.22
CA PHE A 58 5.61 -6.25 11.62
C PHE A 58 6.21 -7.60 11.20
N TYR A 59 6.82 -7.67 10.02
CA TYR A 59 7.50 -8.88 9.58
C TYR A 59 8.67 -9.23 10.50
N SER A 60 9.47 -8.24 10.90
CA SER A 60 10.60 -8.48 11.81
C SER A 60 10.15 -8.99 13.18
N ILE A 61 9.04 -8.47 13.71
CA ILE A 61 8.47 -8.91 14.99
C ILE A 61 7.95 -10.34 14.88
N ALA A 62 7.23 -10.67 13.81
CA ALA A 62 6.71 -12.03 13.59
C ALA A 62 7.86 -13.06 13.56
N VAL A 63 8.90 -12.78 12.77
CA VAL A 63 10.08 -13.66 12.68
C VAL A 63 10.79 -13.78 14.02
N TRP A 64 10.92 -12.70 14.78
CA TRP A 64 11.51 -12.77 16.11
C TRP A 64 10.66 -13.60 17.08
N ALA A 65 9.33 -13.42 17.06
CA ALA A 65 8.40 -14.13 17.92
C ALA A 65 8.41 -15.63 17.66
N ASP A 66 8.40 -16.05 16.40
CA ASP A 66 8.45 -17.47 16.01
C ASP A 66 9.76 -18.13 16.48
N ASN A 67 10.89 -17.47 16.23
CA ASN A 67 12.20 -17.96 16.67
C ASN A 67 12.29 -18.04 18.21
N LYS A 68 11.74 -17.04 18.90
CA LYS A 68 11.74 -17.01 20.37
C LYS A 68 10.83 -18.10 20.95
N TYR A 69 9.66 -18.30 20.35
CA TYR A 69 8.73 -19.36 20.72
C TYR A 69 9.37 -20.74 20.54
N GLU A 70 10.00 -20.99 19.40
CA GLU A 70 10.69 -22.25 19.13
C GLU A 70 11.84 -22.48 20.13
N TYR A 71 12.64 -21.44 20.41
CA TYR A 71 13.71 -21.53 21.40
C TYR A 71 13.18 -21.89 22.80
N ASN A 72 12.09 -21.25 23.25
CA ASN A 72 11.50 -21.49 24.55
C ASN A 72 10.95 -22.93 24.69
N CYS A 73 10.47 -23.53 23.60
CA CYS A 73 9.99 -24.92 23.59
C CYS A 73 11.12 -25.95 23.56
N ARG A 74 12.36 -25.55 23.21
CA ARG A 74 13.52 -26.44 23.23
C ARG A 74 14.06 -26.60 24.65
N LYS A 75 14.70 -27.74 24.92
CA LYS A 75 15.31 -28.08 26.23
C LYS A 75 16.22 -26.97 26.78
N ALA A 76 17.00 -26.33 25.90
CA ALA A 76 17.87 -25.22 26.28
C ALA A 76 17.08 -24.00 26.80
N GLY A 77 15.96 -23.68 26.17
CA GLY A 77 15.08 -22.59 26.60
C GLY A 77 14.35 -22.91 27.90
N ILE A 78 13.89 -24.16 28.07
CA ILE A 78 13.26 -24.62 29.32
C ILE A 78 14.25 -24.55 30.49
N LYS A 79 15.50 -24.99 30.29
CA LYS A 79 16.57 -24.90 31.31
C LYS A 79 16.88 -23.45 31.67
N ALA A 80 17.04 -22.58 30.67
CA ALA A 80 17.28 -21.16 30.89
C ALA A 80 16.10 -20.46 31.61
N ALA A 81 14.86 -20.87 31.33
CA ALA A 81 13.68 -20.37 32.03
C ALA A 81 13.61 -20.89 33.48
N ALA A 82 13.97 -22.15 33.73
CA ALA A 82 14.06 -22.73 35.07
C ALA A 82 15.12 -22.01 35.92
N GLU A 83 16.32 -21.81 35.37
CA GLU A 83 17.41 -21.05 36.00
C GLU A 83 16.97 -19.60 36.31
N ALA A 84 16.23 -18.96 35.40
CA ALA A 84 15.68 -17.61 35.63
C ALA A 84 14.57 -17.57 36.70
N SER A 85 13.86 -18.69 36.93
CA SER A 85 12.82 -18.81 37.96
C SER A 85 13.36 -19.21 39.35
N GLY A 86 14.67 -19.47 39.47
CA GLY A 86 15.31 -19.82 40.75
C GLY A 86 15.07 -21.26 41.21
N HIS A 87 14.71 -22.15 40.29
CA HIS A 87 14.59 -23.60 40.50
C HIS A 87 15.72 -24.38 39.83
#